data_AF-A0A9D6XCP7-F1
#
_entry.id   AF-A0A9D6XCP7-F1
#
_cell.length_a   1.000
_cell.length_b   1.000
_cell.length_c   1.000
_cell.angle_alpha   90.00
_cell.angle_beta   90.00
_cell.angle_gamma   90.00
#
_symmetry.space_group_name_H-M   'P 1'
#
loop_
_entity.id
_entity.type
_entity.pdbx_description
1 polymer ?
#
loop_
_entity_poly.entity_id
_entity_poly.type
_entity_poly.pdbx_seq_one_letter_code
_entity_poly.pdbx_strand_id
1 'polypeptide(L)'
;MADPNKGLYDHQYGRFVADREGAEGYDFQHQTAGNVPPPPVTFAQKLRWWTWDRWKRRKQIREARDRRVQDIVQLRPPTSPQKKI
;
A
#
# COMPACT_ATOMS: atom_id res chain seq x y z
N MET A 1 30.84 -0.82 -18.87
CA MET A 1 30.48 0.54 -19.33
C MET A 1 29.00 0.50 -19.69
N ALA A 2 28.17 1.31 -19.03
CA ALA A 2 26.75 1.38 -19.36
C ALA A 2 26.58 2.13 -20.68
N ASP A 3 25.86 1.54 -21.62
CA ASP A 3 25.58 2.12 -22.94
C ASP A 3 24.78 3.42 -22.75
N PRO A 4 25.22 4.58 -23.28
CA PRO A 4 24.52 5.86 -23.10
C PRO A 4 23.14 5.91 -23.78
N ASN A 5 22.84 4.96 -24.67
CA ASN A 5 21.52 4.80 -25.30
C ASN A 5 20.60 3.82 -24.56
N LYS A 6 21.05 3.17 -23.48
CA LYS A 6 20.21 2.25 -22.72
C LYS A 6 19.36 3.03 -21.73
N GLY A 7 18.04 3.00 -21.92
CA GLY A 7 17.08 3.57 -21.00
C GLY A 7 17.25 2.97 -19.60
N LEU A 8 16.91 3.74 -18.56
CA LEU A 8 17.02 3.34 -17.15
C LEU A 8 16.41 1.96 -16.86
N TYR A 9 15.42 1.55 -17.64
CA TYR A 9 14.64 0.33 -17.47
C TYR A 9 14.91 -0.75 -18.53
N ASP A 10 15.82 -0.55 -19.48
CA ASP A 10 16.02 -1.48 -20.60
C ASP A 10 16.45 -2.88 -20.15
N HIS A 11 17.15 -2.98 -19.02
CA HIS A 11 17.53 -4.26 -18.45
C HIS A 11 16.35 -5.05 -17.87
N GLN A 12 15.29 -4.37 -17.43
CA GLN A 12 14.07 -4.99 -16.90
C GLN A 12 13.18 -5.47 -18.06
N TYR A 13 12.97 -4.61 -19.05
CA TYR A 13 12.20 -4.96 -20.24
C TYR A 13 12.90 -6.01 -21.10
N GLY A 14 14.23 -5.95 -21.22
CA GLY A 14 15.00 -6.95 -21.96
C GLY A 14 14.89 -8.36 -21.38
N ARG A 15 14.88 -8.48 -20.04
CA ARG A 15 14.65 -9.77 -19.36
C ARG A 15 13.22 -10.27 -19.57
N PHE A 16 12.24 -9.40 -19.42
CA PHE A 16 10.84 -9.75 -19.65
C PHE A 16 10.58 -10.22 -21.09
N VAL A 17 11.19 -9.59 -22.08
CA VAL A 17 11.06 -10.01 -23.49
C VAL A 17 11.70 -11.38 -23.73
N ALA A 18 12.85 -11.67 -23.11
CA ALA A 18 13.51 -12.97 -23.22
C ALA A 18 12.67 -14.11 -22.60
N ASP A 19 11.99 -13.84 -21.49
CA ASP A 19 11.21 -14.83 -20.75
C ASP A 19 9.70 -14.81 -21.10
N ARG A 20 9.31 -14.06 -22.14
CA ARG A 20 7.91 -13.80 -22.51
C ARG A 20 7.09 -15.07 -22.77
N GLU A 21 7.71 -16.10 -23.35
CA GLU A 21 7.02 -17.34 -23.72
C GLU A 21 6.63 -18.19 -22.49
N GLY A 22 7.29 -17.99 -21.34
CA GLY A 22 6.98 -18.67 -20.09
C GLY A 22 6.25 -17.80 -19.05
N ALA A 23 6.05 -16.51 -19.36
CA ALA A 23 5.38 -15.58 -18.45
C ALA A 23 3.86 -15.68 -18.62
N GLU A 24 3.17 -16.24 -17.63
CA GLU A 24 1.72 -16.04 -17.50
C GLU A 24 1.45 -14.53 -17.33
N GLY A 25 0.57 -13.99 -18.17
CA GLY A 25 0.18 -12.59 -18.09
C GLY A 25 -0.46 -12.26 -16.75
N TYR A 26 -0.34 -11.00 -16.32
CA TYR A 26 -1.06 -10.55 -15.13
C TYR A 26 -2.56 -10.62 -15.40
N ASP A 27 -3.25 -11.55 -14.75
CA ASP A 27 -4.69 -11.64 -14.85
C ASP A 27 -5.34 -10.49 -14.05
N PHE A 28 -5.80 -9.48 -14.78
CA PHE A 28 -6.52 -8.32 -14.22
C PHE A 28 -7.79 -8.72 -13.47
N GLN A 29 -8.32 -9.93 -13.69
CA GLN A 29 -9.47 -10.47 -12.96
C GLN A 29 -9.08 -11.14 -11.64
N HIS A 30 -7.81 -11.51 -11.44
CA HIS A 30 -7.28 -12.00 -10.16
C HIS A 30 -6.80 -10.83 -9.29
N GLN A 31 -7.75 -10.06 -8.74
CA GLN A 31 -7.43 -9.07 -7.72
C GLN A 31 -6.91 -9.82 -6.48
N THR A 32 -5.61 -9.71 -6.19
CA THR A 32 -4.98 -10.42 -5.05
C THR A 32 -5.56 -9.98 -3.70
N ALA A 33 -6.12 -8.78 -3.65
CA ALA A 33 -6.89 -8.28 -2.53
C ALA A 33 -8.27 -7.89 -3.05
N GLY A 34 -9.32 -8.53 -2.51
CA GLY A 34 -10.68 -8.02 -2.72
C GLY A 34 -10.73 -6.54 -2.33
N ASN A 35 -11.58 -5.77 -3.01
CA ASN A 35 -11.87 -4.39 -2.61
C ASN A 35 -12.60 -4.39 -1.25
N VAL A 36 -11.85 -4.59 -0.18
CA VAL A 36 -12.36 -4.53 1.19
C VAL A 36 -12.37 -3.05 1.57
N PRO A 37 -13.55 -2.45 1.75
CA PRO A 37 -13.61 -1.07 2.23
C PRO A 37 -12.88 -1.01 3.57
N PRO A 38 -12.01 -0.02 3.78
CA PRO A 38 -11.30 0.11 5.04
C PRO A 38 -12.32 0.24 6.18
N PRO A 39 -12.08 -0.37 7.35
CA PRO A 39 -13.01 -0.31 8.46
C PRO A 39 -13.29 1.16 8.82
N PRO A 40 -14.57 1.58 8.90
CA PRO A 40 -14.91 2.96 9.23
C PRO A 40 -14.40 3.26 10.64
N VAL A 41 -13.70 4.38 10.80
CA VAL A 41 -13.19 4.80 12.12
C VAL A 41 -14.38 5.19 12.98
N THR A 42 -14.81 4.29 13.88
CA THR A 42 -15.85 4.56 14.85
C THR A 42 -15.27 5.36 16.02
N PHE A 43 -15.66 6.63 16.15
CA PHE A 43 -15.35 7.41 17.35
C PHE A 43 -16.37 7.10 18.44
N ALA A 44 -15.93 6.90 19.69
CA ALA A 44 -16.82 6.71 20.84
C ALA A 44 -17.84 7.85 21.00
N GLN A 45 -17.47 9.07 20.56
CA GLN A 45 -18.39 10.19 20.42
C GLN A 45 -18.24 10.81 19.02
N LYS A 46 -19.35 10.97 18.31
CA LYS A 46 -19.37 11.67 17.02
C LYS A 46 -19.00 13.15 17.23
N LEU A 47 -18.05 13.65 16.42
CA LEU A 47 -17.64 15.05 16.47
C LEU A 47 -18.77 15.93 15.88
N ARG A 48 -19.50 16.67 16.71
CA ARG A 48 -20.52 17.62 16.26
C ARG A 48 -19.85 18.94 15.89
N TRP A 49 -20.42 19.70 14.96
CA TRP A 49 -19.79 20.97 14.54
C TRP A 49 -19.91 22.08 15.60
N TRP A 50 -20.85 21.96 16.53
CA TRP A 50 -21.15 22.93 17.60
C TRP A 50 -20.57 22.59 18.98
N THR A 51 -19.72 21.57 19.09
CA THR A 51 -19.04 21.27 20.37
C THR A 51 -17.93 22.29 20.65
N TRP A 52 -17.95 22.91 21.83
CA TRP A 52 -16.97 23.91 22.27
C TRP A 52 -15.53 23.36 22.32
N ASP A 53 -15.35 22.08 22.65
CA ASP A 53 -14.04 21.41 22.72
C ASP A 53 -13.57 20.80 21.39
N ARG A 54 -14.19 21.18 20.27
CA ARG A 54 -13.93 20.61 18.94
C ARG A 54 -12.45 20.68 18.53
N TRP A 55 -11.77 21.80 18.80
CA TRP A 55 -10.36 21.96 18.42
C TRP A 55 -9.47 20.95 19.14
N LYS A 56 -9.71 20.72 20.44
CA LYS A 56 -8.98 19.78 21.28
C LYS A 56 -9.22 18.34 20.80
N ARG A 57 -10.49 17.99 20.51
CA ARG A 57 -10.84 16.68 19.96
C ARG A 57 -10.24 16.44 18.58
N ARG A 58 -10.24 17.44 17.68
CA ARG A 58 -9.59 17.31 16.36
C ARG A 58 -8.10 17.02 16.47
N LYS A 59 -7.41 17.65 17.44
CA LYS A 59 -6.00 17.39 17.70
C LYS A 59 -5.78 15.93 18.11
N GLN A 60 -6.56 15.43 19.07
CA GLN A 60 -6.48 14.04 19.52
C GLN A 60 -6.76 13.03 18.40
N ILE A 61 -7.77 13.30 17.55
CA ILE A 61 -8.08 12.45 16.39
C ILE A 61 -6.91 12.40 15.40
N ARG A 62 -6.28 13.55 15.13
CA ARG A 62 -5.10 13.62 14.25
C ARG A 62 -3.94 12.82 14.83
N GLU A 63 -3.62 13.01 16.11
CA GLU A 63 -2.55 12.26 16.79
C GLU A 63 -2.81 10.75 16.76
N ALA A 64 -4.05 10.30 17.03
CA ALA A 64 -4.41 8.89 16.98
C ALA A 64 -4.31 8.30 15.55
N ARG A 65 -4.69 9.08 14.54
CA ARG A 65 -4.52 8.69 13.14
C ARG A 65 -3.04 8.55 12.79
N ASP A 66 -2.23 9.53 13.15
CA ASP A 66 -0.81 9.56 12.79
C ASP A 66 -0.05 8.41 13.47
N ARG A 67 -0.40 8.04 14.71
CA ARG A 67 0.10 6.82 15.37
C ARG A 67 -0.22 5.56 14.57
N ARG A 68 -1.49 5.36 14.18
CA ARG A 68 -1.88 4.17 13.39
C ARG A 68 -1.15 4.08 12.05
N VAL A 69 -0.93 5.23 11.40
CA VAL A 69 -0.16 5.27 10.16
C VAL A 69 1.30 4.87 10.41
N GLN A 70 1.91 5.38 11.48
CA GLN A 70 3.25 4.97 11.89
C GLN A 70 3.32 3.47 12.20
N ASP A 71 2.33 2.93 12.91
CA ASP A 71 2.25 1.49 13.18
C ASP A 71 2.23 0.69 11.88
N ILE A 72 1.39 1.07 10.90
CA ILE A 72 1.32 0.41 9.58
C ILE A 72 2.64 0.51 8.82
N VAL A 73 3.30 1.67 8.84
CA VAL A 73 4.61 1.86 8.19
C VAL A 73 5.68 0.99 8.86
N GLN A 74 5.57 0.79 10.17
CA GLN A 74 6.49 -0.06 10.95
C GLN A 74 6.16 -1.55 10.87
N LEU A 75 4.94 -1.93 10.45
CA LEU A 75 4.63 -3.32 10.17
C LEU A 75 5.58 -3.81 9.07
N ARG A 76 6.49 -4.72 9.43
CA ARG A 76 7.24 -5.46 8.43
C ARG A 76 6.23 -6.22 7.57
N PRO A 77 6.36 -6.17 6.23
CA PRO A 77 5.56 -7.05 5.39
C PRO A 77 5.81 -8.48 5.87
N PRO A 78 4.77 -9.33 5.93
CA PRO A 78 4.98 -10.74 6.24
C PRO A 78 6.05 -11.27 5.29
N THR A 79 7.05 -11.97 5.83
CA THR A 79 7.99 -12.71 5.01
C THR A 79 7.16 -13.65 4.15
N SER A 80 6.97 -13.31 2.87
CA SER A 80 6.22 -14.12 1.94
C SER A 80 6.77 -15.54 2.02
N PRO A 81 5.95 -16.57 2.31
CA PRO A 81 6.43 -17.93 2.28
C PRO A 81 6.93 -18.17 0.86
N GLN A 82 8.25 -18.30 0.71
CA GLN A 82 8.84 -18.70 -0.55
C GLN A 82 8.28 -20.07 -0.87
N LYS A 83 7.34 -20.11 -1.82
CA LYS A 83 6.76 -21.33 -2.36
C LYS A 83 7.90 -22.04 -3.10
N LYS A 84 8.54 -22.99 -2.41
CA LYS A 84 9.49 -23.92 -3.03
C LYS A 84 8.70 -24.79 -4.01
N ILE A 85 9.00 -24.64 -5.29
CA ILE A 85 8.62 -25.56 -6.36
C ILE A 85 9.77 -26.56 -6.49
#